data_AF-A0AA42T4W3-F1
#
_entry.id   AF-A0AA42T4W3-F1
#
_cell.length_a   1.000
_cell.length_b   1.000
_cell.length_c   1.000
_cell.angle_alpha   90.00
_cell.angle_beta   90.00
_cell.angle_gamma   90.00
#
_symmetry.space_group_name_H-M   'P 1'
#
loop_
_entity.id
_entity.type
_entity.pdbx_description
1 polymer ?
#
loop_
_entity_poly.entity_id
_entity_poly.type
_entity_poly.pdbx_seq_one_letter_code
_entity_poly.pdbx_strand_id
1 'polypeptide(L)'
;MLHQVEACHFQPLLGIVHPLLLSDGRVLEVRIDQIDLKPQSQMPGSRMPFAVALSVAGQTDFVDGLCALELPEIGMLDGLFVSRVPNMGRDAGTAYFQVAFN
;
A
#
# COMPACT_ATOMS: atom_id res chain seq x y z
N MET A 1 10.65 11.98 2.34
CA MET A 1 9.57 11.47 3.19
C MET A 1 9.43 9.95 3.05
N LEU A 2 9.18 9.39 1.85
CA LEU A 2 9.07 7.93 1.65
C LEU A 2 10.22 7.10 2.25
N HIS A 3 11.45 7.61 2.27
CA HIS A 3 12.61 6.91 2.83
C HIS A 3 12.62 6.82 4.37
N GLN A 4 11.81 7.62 5.06
CA GLN A 4 11.65 7.61 6.53
C GLN A 4 10.50 6.71 6.98
N VAL A 5 9.73 6.19 6.02
CA VAL A 5 8.57 5.36 6.33
C VAL A 5 9.03 3.94 6.59
N GLU A 6 8.68 3.47 7.79
CA GLU A 6 8.79 2.09 8.25
C GLU A 6 7.43 1.39 8.30
N ALA A 7 7.47 0.06 8.42
CA ALA A 7 6.29 -0.79 8.48
C ALA A 7 5.33 -0.44 9.65
N CYS A 8 5.86 0.03 10.77
CA CYS A 8 5.06 0.39 11.95
C CYS A 8 4.03 1.49 11.66
N HIS A 9 4.33 2.44 10.77
CA HIS A 9 3.41 3.54 10.45
C HIS A 9 2.14 3.09 9.73
N PHE A 10 2.11 1.88 9.18
CA PHE A 10 0.92 1.29 8.55
C PHE A 10 0.10 0.44 9.51
N GLN A 11 0.67 0.01 10.65
CA GLN A 11 -0.03 -0.85 11.62
C GLN A 11 -1.36 -0.27 12.12
N PRO A 12 -1.48 1.05 12.39
CA PRO A 12 -2.76 1.64 12.82
C PRO A 12 -3.88 1.54 11.79
N LEU A 13 -3.56 1.31 10.51
CA LEU A 13 -4.51 1.24 9.40
C LEU A 13 -4.89 -0.20 9.03
N LEU A 14 -4.29 -1.20 9.67
CA LEU A 14 -4.50 -2.60 9.35
C LEU A 14 -5.98 -3.01 9.56
N GLY A 15 -6.59 -3.59 8.53
CA GLY A 15 -8.00 -4.02 8.53
C GLY A 15 -9.02 -2.90 8.34
N ILE A 16 -8.59 -1.64 8.27
CA ILE A 16 -9.44 -0.46 8.11
C ILE A 16 -9.47 -0.03 6.64
N VAL A 17 -10.63 0.46 6.18
CA VAL A 17 -10.78 1.10 4.87
C VAL A 17 -10.35 2.55 4.97
N HIS A 18 -9.49 2.99 4.06
CA HIS A 18 -8.86 4.30 4.06
C HIS A 18 -8.77 4.85 2.62
N PRO A 19 -8.92 6.17 2.41
CA PRO A 19 -8.83 6.75 1.08
C PRO A 19 -7.40 6.75 0.55
N LEU A 20 -7.22 6.21 -0.65
CA LEU A 20 -6.02 6.34 -1.46
C LEU A 20 -6.26 7.38 -2.55
N LEU A 21 -5.50 8.48 -2.52
CA LEU A 21 -5.57 9.52 -3.55
C LEU A 21 -4.79 9.08 -4.78
N LEU A 22 -5.47 9.02 -5.92
CA LEU A 22 -4.85 8.71 -7.22
C LEU A 22 -4.29 9.99 -7.86
N SER A 23 -3.32 9.84 -8.75
CA SER A 23 -2.68 10.96 -9.45
C SER A 23 -3.63 11.75 -10.36
N ASP A 24 -4.74 11.16 -10.78
CA ASP A 24 -5.80 11.81 -11.56
C ASP A 24 -6.82 12.58 -10.70
N GLY A 25 -6.62 12.61 -9.38
CA GLY A 25 -7.49 13.28 -8.42
C GLY A 25 -8.68 12.45 -7.95
N ARG A 26 -8.87 11.22 -8.47
CA ARG A 26 -9.87 10.29 -7.91
C ARG A 26 -9.41 9.74 -6.57
N VAL A 27 -10.37 9.22 -5.81
CA VAL A 27 -10.14 8.54 -4.55
C VAL A 27 -10.57 7.09 -4.67
N LEU A 28 -9.72 6.19 -4.18
CA LEU A 28 -10.00 4.76 -4.11
C LEU A 28 -10.05 4.33 -2.65
N GLU A 29 -11.17 3.78 -2.21
CA GLU A 29 -11.32 3.23 -0.86
C GLU A 29 -10.58 1.89 -0.77
N VAL A 30 -9.41 1.88 -0.14
CA VAL A 30 -8.56 0.70 0.00
C VAL A 30 -8.58 0.20 1.44
N ARG A 31 -8.56 -1.12 1.63
CA ARG A 31 -8.30 -1.72 2.94
C ARG A 31 -6.85 -2.17 3.01
N ILE A 32 -6.15 -1.86 4.10
CA ILE A 32 -4.83 -2.47 4.35
C ILE A 32 -5.03 -3.88 4.87
N ASP A 33 -4.66 -4.88 4.08
CA ASP A 33 -4.87 -6.28 4.41
C ASP A 33 -3.74 -6.85 5.28
N GLN A 34 -2.49 -6.53 4.90
CA GLN A 34 -1.31 -7.14 5.48
C GLN A 34 -0.09 -6.25 5.30
N ILE A 35 0.86 -6.36 6.23
CA ILE A 35 2.17 -5.71 6.16
C ILE A 35 3.23 -6.81 6.29
N ASP A 36 4.00 -7.02 5.22
CA ASP A 36 4.98 -8.10 5.11
C ASP A 36 6.39 -7.57 5.23
N LEU A 37 7.08 -7.90 6.32
CA LEU A 37 8.52 -7.63 6.45
C LEU A 37 9.32 -8.58 5.55
N LYS A 38 10.36 -8.05 4.89
CA LYS A 38 11.25 -8.80 4.00
C LYS A 38 12.71 -8.69 4.46
N PRO A 39 13.07 -9.23 5.65
CA PRO A 39 14.42 -9.12 6.20
C PRO A 39 15.49 -9.76 5.31
N GLN A 40 15.14 -10.81 4.57
CA GLN A 40 16.05 -11.49 3.65
C GLN A 40 16.46 -10.63 2.44
N SER A 41 15.75 -9.52 2.18
CA SER A 41 16.03 -8.60 1.07
C SER A 41 16.75 -7.32 1.53
N GLN A 42 17.12 -7.21 2.81
CA GLN A 42 17.73 -6.00 3.36
C GLN A 42 19.17 -5.81 2.85
N MET A 43 19.47 -4.61 2.35
CA MET A 43 20.81 -4.21 1.97
C MET A 43 21.54 -3.54 3.16
N PRO A 44 22.88 -3.62 3.24
CA PRO A 44 23.62 -2.90 4.27
C PRO A 44 23.35 -1.39 4.23
N GLY A 45 22.95 -0.82 5.36
CA GLY A 45 22.66 0.62 5.48
C GLY A 45 21.29 1.06 4.95
N SER A 46 20.43 0.13 4.51
CA SER A 46 19.04 0.44 4.16
C SER A 46 18.09 0.17 5.33
N ARG A 47 16.88 0.76 5.28
CA ARG A 47 15.79 0.37 6.17
C ARG A 47 15.44 -1.11 6.00
N MET A 48 14.70 -1.67 6.95
CA MET A 48 14.06 -2.97 6.81
C MET A 48 13.06 -2.93 5.63
N PRO A 49 13.23 -3.74 4.57
CA PRO A 49 12.28 -3.77 3.48
C PRO A 49 10.94 -4.36 3.91
N PHE A 50 9.85 -3.84 3.37
CA PHE A 50 8.52 -4.34 3.65
C PHE A 50 7.57 -4.11 2.47
N ALA A 51 6.46 -4.83 2.45
CA ALA A 51 5.37 -4.61 1.51
C ALA A 51 4.06 -4.39 2.27
N VAL A 52 3.18 -3.57 1.69
CA VAL A 52 1.83 -3.34 2.18
C VAL A 52 0.87 -3.90 1.15
N ALA A 53 0.07 -4.89 1.55
CA ALA A 53 -0.99 -5.46 0.73
C ALA A 53 -2.27 -4.67 0.95
N LEU A 54 -2.93 -4.31 -0.15
CA LEU A 54 -4.16 -3.53 -0.15
C LEU A 54 -5.25 -4.28 -0.93
N SER A 55 -6.50 -4.09 -0.55
CA SER A 55 -7.65 -4.56 -1.33
C SER A 55 -8.68 -3.46 -1.53
N VAL A 56 -9.45 -3.59 -2.61
CA VAL A 56 -10.60 -2.74 -2.92
C VAL A 56 -11.80 -3.65 -3.15
N ALA A 57 -12.89 -3.38 -2.43
CA ALA A 57 -14.15 -4.07 -2.65
C ALA A 57 -14.75 -3.65 -4.01
N GLY A 58 -15.06 -4.63 -4.87
CA GLY A 58 -15.63 -4.38 -6.18
C GLY A 58 -14.59 -4.22 -7.29
N GLN A 59 -15.08 -3.89 -8.48
CA GLN A 59 -14.24 -3.68 -9.66
C GLN A 59 -13.72 -2.24 -9.69
N THR A 60 -12.45 -2.10 -10.06
CA THR A 60 -11.81 -0.81 -10.34
C THR A 60 -11.01 -0.92 -11.63
N ASP A 61 -10.90 0.18 -12.37
CA ASP A 61 -10.06 0.30 -13.56
C ASP A 61 -8.60 0.63 -13.22
N PHE A 62 -8.31 0.98 -11.96
CA PHE A 62 -6.96 1.27 -11.49
C PHE A 62 -6.07 0.03 -11.56
N VAL A 63 -4.96 0.11 -12.30
CA VAL A 63 -3.97 -0.96 -12.47
C VAL A 63 -2.72 -0.65 -11.67
N ASP A 64 -2.08 0.49 -11.92
CA ASP A 64 -0.92 0.95 -11.17
C ASP A 64 -0.76 2.48 -11.28
N GLY A 65 0.03 3.06 -10.38
CA GLY A 65 0.36 4.47 -10.43
C GLY A 65 0.92 5.02 -9.12
N LEU A 66 1.40 6.27 -9.19
CA LEU A 66 1.75 7.06 -8.02
C LEU A 66 0.48 7.53 -7.32
N CYS A 67 0.43 7.29 -6.02
CA CYS A 67 -0.71 7.61 -5.16
C CYS A 67 -0.23 8.35 -3.89
N ALA A 68 -1.18 8.91 -3.19
CA ALA A 68 -0.99 9.54 -1.88
C ALA A 68 -1.87 8.84 -0.83
N LEU A 69 -1.32 8.60 0.36
CA LEU A 69 -2.02 7.98 1.50
C LEU A 69 -1.69 8.75 2.78
N GLU A 70 -2.71 9.11 3.55
CA GLU A 70 -2.48 9.74 4.85
C GLU A 70 -2.16 8.69 5.92
N LEU A 71 -1.01 8.83 6.58
CA LEU A 71 -0.61 8.00 7.71
C LEU A 71 -0.79 8.79 9.02
N PRO A 72 -1.34 8.20 10.09
CA PRO A 72 -1.66 8.93 11.32
C PRO A 72 -0.48 9.68 11.97
N GLU A 73 0.74 9.12 11.91
CA GLU A 73 1.92 9.67 12.59
C GLU A 73 2.82 10.50 11.68
N ILE A 74 2.68 10.33 10.36
CA ILE A 74 3.57 10.90 9.35
C ILE A 74 2.86 11.96 8.50
N GLY A 75 1.52 11.96 8.48
CA GLY A 75 0.71 12.80 7.61
C GLY A 75 0.65 12.23 6.19
N MET A 76 0.42 13.12 5.22
CA MET A 76 0.24 12.74 3.82
C MET A 76 1.53 12.19 3.21
N LEU A 77 1.52 10.91 2.85
CA LEU A 77 2.61 10.24 2.17
C LEU A 77 2.34 10.22 0.66
N ASP A 78 3.01 11.12 -0.06
CA ASP A 78 2.92 11.23 -1.53
C ASP A 78 3.99 10.41 -2.25
N GLY A 79 3.71 10.03 -3.50
CA GLY A 79 4.60 9.29 -4.39
C GLY A 79 4.64 7.78 -4.15
N LEU A 80 3.60 7.20 -3.54
CA LEU A 80 3.48 5.76 -3.33
C LEU A 80 3.20 5.06 -4.65
N PHE A 81 4.14 4.24 -5.12
CA PHE A 81 3.87 3.39 -6.27
C PHE A 81 3.01 2.19 -5.85
N VAL A 82 1.74 2.21 -6.24
CA VAL A 82 0.77 1.15 -5.98
C VAL A 82 0.55 0.37 -7.27
N SER A 83 0.57 -0.96 -7.20
CA SER A 83 0.37 -1.80 -8.37
C SER A 83 -0.55 -2.99 -8.08
N ARG A 84 -1.44 -3.30 -9.02
CA ARG A 84 -2.35 -4.44 -8.97
C ARG A 84 -1.57 -5.75 -8.98
N VAL A 85 -2.00 -6.69 -8.16
CA VAL A 85 -1.48 -8.06 -8.14
C VAL A 85 -2.57 -9.06 -8.50
N PRO A 86 -2.22 -10.22 -9.06
CA PRO A 86 -3.21 -11.28 -9.32
C PRO A 86 -3.96 -11.68 -8.04
N ASN A 87 -5.23 -12.06 -8.18
CA ASN A 87 -6.02 -12.51 -7.04
C ASN A 87 -5.50 -13.84 -6.45
N MET A 88 -4.75 -14.65 -7.21
CA MET A 88 -4.10 -15.89 -6.73
C MET A 88 -5.07 -16.85 -6.03
N GLY A 89 -6.29 -16.99 -6.56
CA GLY A 89 -7.33 -17.84 -5.96
C GLY A 89 -8.09 -17.21 -4.79
N ARG A 90 -7.79 -15.95 -4.43
CA ARG A 90 -8.62 -15.13 -3.54
C ARG A 90 -9.89 -14.66 -4.25
N ASP A 91 -10.79 -14.01 -3.50
CA ASP A 91 -12.08 -13.51 -3.99
C ASP A 91 -11.95 -12.70 -5.29
N ALA A 92 -12.70 -13.09 -6.32
CA ALA A 92 -12.72 -12.45 -7.63
C ALA A 92 -13.55 -11.15 -7.67
N GLY A 93 -14.38 -10.90 -6.67
CA GLY A 93 -15.10 -9.65 -6.48
C GLY A 93 -14.26 -8.51 -5.91
N THR A 94 -12.99 -8.78 -5.60
CA THR A 94 -12.06 -7.87 -4.93
C THR A 94 -10.83 -7.65 -5.78
N ALA A 95 -10.40 -6.40 -5.92
CA ALA A 95 -9.12 -6.05 -6.56
C ALA A 95 -8.01 -5.99 -5.49
N TYR A 96 -6.84 -6.54 -5.80
CA TYR A 96 -5.70 -6.61 -4.87
C TYR A 96 -4.53 -5.80 -5.41
N PHE A 97 -3.85 -5.09 -4.51
CA PHE A 97 -2.72 -4.24 -4.83
C PHE A 97 -1.60 -4.44 -3.81
N GLN A 98 -0.43 -3.94 -4.16
CA GLN A 98 0.73 -3.93 -3.29
C GLN A 98 1.51 -2.62 -3.44
N VAL A 99 2.13 -2.20 -2.33
CA VAL A 99 3.18 -1.19 -2.28
C VAL A 99 4.43 -1.84 -1.72
N ALA A 100 5.59 -1.60 -2.34
CA ALA A 100 6.87 -2.15 -1.87
C ALA A 100 7.81 -1.03 -1.42
N PHE A 101 8.43 -1.24 -0.27
CA PHE A 101 9.41 -0.35 0.34
C PHE A 101 10.72 -1.11 0.51
N ASN A 102 11.76 -0.66 -0.19
CA ASN A 102 13.13 -1.18 -0.10
C ASN A 102 14.03 -0.22 0.69
#